data_AF-A0A968VS51-F1
#
_entry.id   AF-A0A968VS51-F1
#
_cell.length_a   1.000
_cell.length_b   1.000
_cell.length_c   1.000
_cell.angle_alpha   90.00
_cell.angle_beta   90.00
_cell.angle_gamma   90.00
#
_symmetry.space_group_name_H-M   'P 1'
#
loop_
_entity.id
_entity.type
_entity.pdbx_description
1 polymer ?
#
loop_
_entity_poly.entity_id
_entity_poly.type
_entity_poly.pdbx_seq_one_letter_code
_entity_poly.pdbx_strand_id
1 'polypeptide(L)'
;MERLLVIAEREDSPPLEELARSLFYVSLLSMYLNDLDHAATRARASLALYEQLEDQLNIGRVLNNLGNISLQAGDHPGAERHYRASLALSRAINHTRGMAVTLNNLAEIERWKENLVASQVAYDESLALYQQLGDHIAAASVMGHMATLVLQQGQYERAQQLYQASSAMHTNSATSRGSGRPSTAWAWSPTSSSTTARRSGSTDKAGRSLSTLDMLELRGSACCTLRRSTRLKGAQSVRPCCLALSPRSINPSASHTTRARPGSSMST
;
A
#
# COMPACT_ATOMS: atom_id res chain seq x y z
N MET A 1 -8.90 -30.35 24.10
CA MET A 1 -10.29 -29.84 24.05
C MET A 1 -10.84 -29.52 25.45
N GLU A 2 -10.57 -30.34 26.48
CA GLU A 2 -11.08 -30.12 27.85
C GLU A 2 -10.71 -28.77 28.50
N ARG A 3 -9.54 -28.19 28.19
CA ARG A 3 -9.14 -26.88 28.77
C ARG A 3 -9.96 -25.68 28.29
N LEU A 4 -10.65 -25.77 27.15
CA LEU A 4 -11.51 -24.68 26.67
C LEU A 4 -12.88 -24.68 27.35
N LEU A 5 -13.38 -25.86 27.75
CA LEU A 5 -14.64 -26.01 28.48
C LEU A 5 -14.58 -25.40 29.89
N VAL A 6 -13.45 -25.54 30.59
CA VAL A 6 -13.27 -25.01 31.96
C VAL A 6 -13.32 -23.47 32.02
N ILE A 7 -13.05 -22.79 30.90
CA ILE A 7 -13.15 -21.34 30.86
C ILE A 7 -14.62 -20.93 30.67
N ALA A 8 -15.42 -21.64 29.87
CA ALA A 8 -16.79 -21.26 29.57
C ALA A 8 -17.78 -21.37 30.76
N GLU A 9 -17.41 -22.07 31.83
CA GLU A 9 -18.26 -22.28 33.02
C GLU A 9 -18.05 -21.26 34.15
N ARG A 10 -17.21 -20.23 33.95
CA ARG A 10 -17.07 -19.13 34.91
C ARG A 10 -18.07 -18.04 34.59
N GLU A 11 -18.82 -17.57 35.59
CA GLU A 11 -19.86 -16.53 35.47
C GLU A 11 -19.34 -15.19 34.88
N ASP A 12 -18.01 -14.99 34.84
CA ASP A 12 -17.33 -13.80 34.29
C ASP A 12 -16.65 -14.03 32.93
N SER A 13 -16.92 -15.14 32.25
CA SER A 13 -16.26 -15.46 30.99
C SER A 13 -16.76 -14.59 29.85
N PRO A 14 -15.86 -14.03 29.01
CA PRO A 14 -16.28 -13.25 27.86
C PRO A 14 -17.18 -14.12 26.99
N PRO A 15 -18.23 -13.53 26.38
CA PRO A 15 -19.13 -14.29 25.52
C PRO A 15 -18.30 -15.04 24.47
N LEU A 16 -18.64 -16.31 24.23
CA LEU A 16 -17.87 -17.21 23.36
C LEU A 16 -17.55 -16.58 21.99
N GLU A 17 -18.46 -15.74 21.49
CA GLU A 17 -18.29 -14.96 20.26
C GLU A 17 -17.12 -13.96 20.33
N GLU A 18 -16.98 -13.21 21.43
CA GLU A 18 -15.87 -12.26 21.62
C GLU A 18 -14.53 -12.99 21.74
N LEU A 19 -14.52 -14.14 22.42
CA LEU A 19 -13.33 -14.98 22.48
C LEU A 19 -12.95 -15.51 21.09
N ALA A 20 -13.91 -16.03 20.32
CA ALA A 20 -13.70 -16.50 18.95
C ALA A 20 -13.15 -15.39 18.05
N ARG A 21 -13.72 -14.18 18.16
CA ARG A 21 -13.32 -13.01 17.40
C ARG A 21 -11.94 -12.50 17.77
N SER A 22 -11.61 -12.44 19.06
CA SER A 22 -10.27 -12.03 19.51
C SER A 22 -9.20 -13.01 19.03
N LEU A 23 -9.45 -14.32 19.11
CA LEU A 23 -8.54 -15.35 18.62
C LEU A 23 -8.33 -15.24 17.10
N PHE A 24 -9.38 -14.93 16.34
CA PHE A 24 -9.26 -14.66 14.90
C PHE A 24 -8.34 -13.47 14.61
N TYR A 25 -8.53 -12.35 15.31
CA TYR A 25 -7.68 -11.16 15.10
C TYR A 25 -6.23 -11.39 15.56
N VAL A 26 -6.02 -12.09 16.67
CA VAL A 26 -4.66 -12.48 17.10
C VAL A 26 -4.01 -13.38 16.05
N SER A 27 -4.75 -14.31 15.46
CA SER A 27 -4.24 -15.14 14.36
C SER A 27 -3.78 -14.31 13.16
N LEU A 28 -4.59 -13.32 12.73
CA LEU A 28 -4.22 -12.40 11.65
C LEU A 28 -2.93 -11.64 11.98
N LEU A 29 -2.82 -11.10 13.19
CA LEU A 29 -1.63 -10.37 13.62
C LEU A 29 -0.39 -11.27 13.67
N SER A 30 -0.50 -12.48 14.22
CA SER A 30 0.58 -13.47 14.22
C SER A 30 1.03 -13.84 12.80
N MET A 31 0.09 -13.99 11.87
CA MET A 31 0.41 -14.24 10.45
C MET A 31 1.20 -13.08 9.83
N TYR A 32 0.80 -11.83 10.10
CA TYR A 32 1.54 -10.64 9.64
C TYR A 32 2.95 -10.55 10.22
N LEU A 33 3.15 -11.02 11.46
CA LEU A 33 4.47 -11.13 12.10
C LEU A 33 5.27 -12.36 11.64
N ASN A 34 4.73 -13.13 10.68
CA ASN A 34 5.30 -14.38 10.16
C ASN A 34 5.47 -15.48 11.23
N ASP A 35 4.69 -15.42 12.30
CA ASP A 35 4.59 -16.45 13.33
C ASP A 35 3.45 -17.42 12.98
N LEU A 36 3.73 -18.32 12.03
CA LEU A 36 2.74 -19.16 11.39
C LEU A 36 2.17 -20.24 12.32
N ASP A 37 2.98 -20.74 13.25
CA ASP A 37 2.56 -21.76 14.23
C ASP A 37 1.53 -21.20 15.21
N HIS A 38 1.80 -20.02 15.77
CA HIS A 38 0.82 -19.34 16.62
C HIS A 38 -0.40 -18.91 15.80
N ALA A 39 -0.22 -18.40 14.58
CA ALA A 39 -1.33 -18.02 13.71
C ALA A 39 -2.28 -19.19 13.45
N ALA A 40 -1.75 -20.36 13.05
CA ALA A 40 -2.53 -21.56 12.78
C ALA A 40 -3.22 -22.11 14.03
N THR A 41 -2.55 -22.06 15.18
CA THR A 41 -3.12 -22.50 16.45
C THR A 41 -4.30 -21.63 16.86
N ARG A 42 -4.16 -20.31 16.77
CA ARG A 42 -5.21 -19.34 17.13
C ARG A 42 -6.38 -19.38 16.14
N ALA A 43 -6.10 -19.54 14.84
CA ALA A 43 -7.14 -19.72 13.84
C ALA A 43 -7.95 -21.01 14.07
N ARG A 44 -7.30 -22.15 14.36
CA ARG A 44 -8.02 -23.40 14.65
C ARG A 44 -8.86 -23.32 15.93
N ALA A 45 -8.37 -22.64 16.96
CA ALA A 45 -9.16 -22.40 18.16
C ALA A 45 -10.38 -21.51 17.87
N SER A 46 -10.20 -20.45 17.07
CA SER A 46 -11.30 -19.59 16.62
C SER A 46 -12.33 -20.35 15.77
N LEU A 47 -11.87 -21.22 14.86
CA LEU A 47 -12.73 -22.07 14.03
C LEU A 47 -13.63 -22.96 14.88
N ALA A 48 -13.06 -23.67 15.85
CA ALA A 48 -13.82 -24.56 16.73
C ALA A 48 -14.90 -23.81 17.53
N LEU A 49 -14.62 -22.58 17.97
CA LEU A 49 -15.61 -21.76 18.67
C LEU A 49 -16.72 -21.28 17.73
N TYR A 50 -16.41 -20.82 16.51
CA TYR A 50 -17.45 -20.42 15.56
C TYR A 50 -18.27 -21.62 15.06
N GLU A 51 -17.70 -22.83 15.00
CA GLU A 51 -18.44 -24.08 14.76
C GLU A 51 -19.45 -24.37 15.88
N GLN A 52 -19.05 -24.17 17.15
CA GLN A 52 -19.96 -24.31 18.30
C GLN A 52 -21.07 -23.26 18.30
N LEU A 53 -20.78 -22.06 17.80
CA LEU A 53 -21.75 -20.97 17.65
C LEU A 53 -22.60 -21.10 16.37
N GLU A 54 -22.32 -22.08 15.52
CA GLU A 54 -22.93 -22.29 14.21
C GLU A 54 -22.83 -21.06 13.26
N ASP A 55 -21.85 -20.19 13.48
CA ASP A 55 -21.65 -18.95 12.73
C ASP A 55 -20.94 -19.22 11.40
N GLN A 56 -21.72 -19.61 10.39
CA GLN A 56 -21.24 -19.97 9.06
C GLN A 56 -20.43 -18.84 8.39
N LEU A 57 -20.77 -17.58 8.66
CA LEU A 57 -20.07 -16.42 8.09
C LEU A 57 -18.63 -16.36 8.62
N ASN A 58 -18.46 -16.44 9.93
CA ASN A 58 -17.14 -16.36 10.53
C ASN A 58 -16.34 -17.67 10.36
N ILE A 59 -16.98 -18.84 10.30
CA ILE A 59 -16.33 -20.10 9.89
C ILE A 59 -15.67 -19.92 8.51
N GLY A 60 -16.40 -19.38 7.53
CA GLY A 60 -15.85 -19.09 6.19
C GLY A 60 -14.64 -18.16 6.24
N ARG A 61 -14.72 -17.07 7.02
CA ARG A 61 -13.61 -16.11 7.18
C ARG A 61 -12.37 -16.75 7.81
N VAL A 62 -12.55 -17.58 8.84
CA VAL A 62 -11.45 -18.27 9.51
C VAL A 62 -10.82 -19.30 8.57
N LEU A 63 -11.61 -20.03 7.79
CA LEU A 63 -11.10 -20.97 6.78
C LEU A 63 -10.29 -20.24 5.70
N ASN A 64 -10.75 -19.09 5.21
CA ASN A 64 -9.95 -18.29 4.28
C ASN A 64 -8.62 -17.86 4.91
N ASN A 65 -8.61 -17.48 6.19
CA ASN A 65 -7.39 -17.12 6.89
C ASN A 65 -6.44 -18.31 7.10
N LEU A 66 -6.96 -19.50 7.45
CA LEU A 66 -6.16 -20.72 7.48
C LEU A 66 -5.54 -21.03 6.12
N GLY A 67 -6.27 -20.78 5.04
CA GLY A 67 -5.73 -20.88 3.68
C GLY A 67 -4.55 -19.93 3.45
N ASN A 68 -4.66 -18.67 3.88
CA ASN A 68 -3.55 -17.70 3.79
C ASN A 68 -2.33 -18.15 4.61
N ILE A 69 -2.55 -18.65 5.84
CA ILE A 69 -1.49 -19.16 6.71
C ILE A 69 -0.78 -20.36 6.06
N SER A 70 -1.54 -21.32 5.53
CA SER A 70 -0.98 -22.47 4.81
C SER A 70 -0.18 -22.04 3.58
N LEU A 71 -0.69 -21.07 2.81
CA LEU A 71 0.01 -20.53 1.64
C LEU A 71 1.35 -19.89 2.04
N GLN A 72 1.37 -19.08 3.10
CA GLN A 72 2.59 -18.45 3.63
C GLN A 72 3.57 -19.48 4.19
N ALA A 73 3.08 -20.61 4.71
CA ALA A 73 3.90 -21.74 5.14
C ALA A 73 4.42 -22.60 3.97
N GLY A 74 3.99 -22.34 2.73
CA GLY A 74 4.34 -23.12 1.54
C GLY A 74 3.48 -24.36 1.31
N ASP A 75 2.47 -24.62 2.15
CA ASP A 75 1.50 -25.71 1.99
C ASP A 75 0.37 -25.31 1.02
N HIS A 76 0.67 -25.35 -0.28
CA HIS A 76 -0.28 -25.01 -1.34
C HIS A 76 -1.50 -25.95 -1.37
N PRO A 77 -1.35 -27.29 -1.23
CA PRO A 77 -2.51 -28.21 -1.17
C PRO A 77 -3.40 -27.99 0.06
N GLY A 78 -2.81 -27.68 1.23
CA GLY A 78 -3.57 -27.31 2.43
C GLY A 78 -4.32 -26.00 2.24
N ALA A 79 -3.68 -25.00 1.66
CA ALA A 79 -4.30 -23.72 1.35
C ALA A 79 -5.52 -23.88 0.43
N GLU A 80 -5.38 -24.65 -0.65
CA GLU A 80 -6.48 -24.95 -1.58
C GLU A 80 -7.69 -25.57 -0.88
N ARG A 81 -7.45 -26.54 0.01
CA ARG A 81 -8.51 -27.23 0.76
C ARG A 81 -9.29 -26.24 1.63
N HIS A 82 -8.57 -25.38 2.35
CA HIS A 82 -9.18 -24.35 3.21
C HIS A 82 -9.95 -23.31 2.40
N TYR A 83 -9.40 -22.84 1.27
CA TYR A 83 -10.11 -21.92 0.39
C TYR A 83 -11.35 -22.55 -0.23
N ARG A 84 -11.29 -23.80 -0.71
CA ARG A 84 -12.50 -24.47 -1.25
C ARG A 84 -13.60 -24.62 -0.21
N ALA A 85 -13.25 -24.95 1.03
CA ALA A 85 -14.21 -24.99 2.13
C ALA A 85 -14.83 -23.61 2.42
N SER A 86 -14.01 -22.55 2.46
CA SER A 86 -14.48 -21.15 2.58
C SER A 86 -15.42 -20.74 1.45
N LEU A 87 -15.10 -21.11 0.21
CA LEU A 87 -15.90 -20.78 -0.97
C LEU A 87 -17.26 -21.50 -0.95
N ALA A 88 -17.26 -22.78 -0.58
CA ALA A 88 -18.49 -23.57 -0.47
C ALA A 88 -19.45 -22.96 0.56
N LEU A 89 -18.93 -22.59 1.75
CA LEU A 89 -19.71 -21.91 2.78
C LEU A 89 -20.20 -20.54 2.31
N SER A 90 -19.32 -19.72 1.72
CA SER A 90 -19.69 -18.39 1.23
C SER A 90 -20.78 -18.46 0.17
N ARG A 91 -20.77 -19.48 -0.70
CA ARG A 91 -21.87 -19.76 -1.65
C ARG A 91 -23.15 -20.18 -0.93
N ALA A 92 -23.06 -21.08 0.05
CA ALA A 92 -24.23 -21.56 0.79
C ALA A 92 -24.99 -20.43 1.52
N ILE A 93 -24.26 -19.45 2.06
CA ILE A 93 -24.84 -18.29 2.77
C ILE A 93 -25.00 -17.04 1.90
N ASN A 94 -24.72 -17.11 0.59
CA ASN A 94 -24.73 -15.97 -0.33
C ASN A 94 -23.83 -14.79 0.10
N HIS A 95 -22.70 -15.06 0.73
CA HIS A 95 -21.73 -14.04 1.13
C HIS A 95 -20.82 -13.65 -0.04
N THR A 96 -21.30 -12.73 -0.87
CA THR A 96 -20.65 -12.24 -2.10
C THR A 96 -19.20 -11.78 -1.87
N ARG A 97 -18.94 -11.02 -0.80
CA ARG A 97 -17.58 -10.52 -0.49
C ARG A 97 -16.64 -11.66 -0.13
N GLY A 98 -17.10 -12.65 0.63
CA GLY A 98 -16.33 -13.86 0.95
C GLY A 98 -15.99 -14.67 -0.30
N MET A 99 -16.97 -14.87 -1.19
CA MET A 99 -16.74 -15.53 -2.48
C MET A 99 -15.65 -14.83 -3.29
N ALA A 100 -15.72 -13.49 -3.41
CA ALA A 100 -14.75 -12.71 -4.18
C ALA A 100 -13.32 -12.85 -3.63
N VAL A 101 -13.15 -12.71 -2.30
CA VAL A 101 -11.82 -12.86 -1.65
C VAL A 101 -11.27 -14.26 -1.89
N THR A 102 -12.08 -15.29 -1.64
CA THR A 102 -11.62 -16.68 -1.74
C THR A 102 -11.34 -17.11 -3.18
N LEU A 103 -12.11 -16.61 -4.16
CA LEU A 103 -11.86 -16.87 -5.59
C LEU A 103 -10.53 -16.26 -6.06
N ASN A 104 -10.23 -15.03 -5.66
CA ASN A 104 -8.92 -14.42 -5.93
C ASN A 104 -7.77 -15.28 -5.36
N ASN A 105 -7.94 -15.79 -4.14
CA ASN A 105 -6.92 -16.65 -3.52
C ASN A 105 -6.78 -18.01 -4.22
N LEU A 106 -7.89 -18.62 -4.66
CA LEU A 106 -7.84 -19.85 -5.46
C LEU A 106 -7.21 -19.63 -6.83
N ALA A 107 -7.41 -18.45 -7.44
CA ALA A 107 -6.78 -18.09 -8.69
C ALA A 107 -5.25 -18.07 -8.58
N GLU A 108 -4.70 -17.57 -7.45
CA GLU A 108 -3.26 -17.65 -7.17
C GLU A 108 -2.77 -19.10 -7.02
N ILE A 109 -3.55 -19.96 -6.36
CA ILE A 109 -3.22 -21.39 -6.25
C ILE A 109 -3.16 -22.04 -7.64
N GLU A 110 -4.15 -21.79 -8.49
CA GLU A 110 -4.17 -22.34 -9.85
C GLU A 110 -3.05 -21.76 -10.72
N ARG A 111 -2.67 -20.49 -10.51
CA ARG A 111 -1.49 -19.88 -11.15
C ARG A 111 -0.20 -20.59 -10.74
N TRP A 112 -0.04 -20.92 -9.45
CA TRP A 112 1.11 -21.67 -8.95
C TRP A 112 1.18 -23.08 -9.54
N LYS A 113 0.04 -23.72 -9.79
CA LYS A 113 -0.04 -25.01 -10.51
C LYS A 113 0.17 -24.92 -12.03
N GLU A 114 0.42 -23.71 -12.56
CA GLU A 114 0.50 -23.43 -14.00
C GLU A 114 -0.83 -23.67 -14.77
N ASN A 115 -1.95 -23.79 -14.06
CA ASN A 115 -3.29 -23.89 -14.65
C ASN A 115 -3.81 -22.50 -15.01
N LEU A 116 -3.17 -21.84 -15.97
CA LEU A 116 -3.41 -20.43 -16.29
C LEU A 116 -4.87 -20.15 -16.71
N VAL A 117 -5.53 -21.12 -17.37
CA VAL A 117 -6.95 -21.00 -17.76
C VAL A 117 -7.86 -20.99 -16.54
N ALA A 118 -7.67 -21.92 -15.60
CA ALA A 118 -8.47 -21.98 -14.38
C ALA A 118 -8.23 -20.75 -13.48
N SER A 119 -6.99 -20.30 -13.41
CA SER A 119 -6.62 -19.06 -12.71
C SER A 119 -7.33 -17.84 -13.30
N GLN A 120 -7.32 -17.69 -14.63
CA GLN A 120 -8.01 -16.61 -15.33
C GLN A 120 -9.51 -16.60 -15.02
N VAL A 121 -10.18 -17.75 -15.12
CA VAL A 121 -11.62 -17.88 -14.82
C VAL A 121 -11.92 -17.47 -13.38
N ALA A 122 -11.09 -17.89 -12.42
CA ALA A 122 -11.29 -17.55 -11.01
C ALA A 122 -11.06 -16.05 -10.72
N TYR A 123 -10.08 -15.41 -11.37
CA TYR A 123 -9.93 -13.95 -11.27
C TYR A 123 -11.11 -13.20 -11.91
N ASP A 124 -11.61 -13.65 -13.07
CA ASP A 124 -12.74 -13.01 -13.74
C ASP A 124 -14.02 -13.09 -12.88
N GLU A 125 -14.29 -14.24 -12.25
CA GLU A 125 -15.41 -14.40 -11.30
C GLU A 125 -15.20 -13.48 -10.07
N SER A 126 -14.00 -13.43 -9.51
CA SER A 126 -13.68 -12.53 -8.40
C SER A 126 -13.86 -11.04 -8.75
N LEU A 127 -13.39 -10.62 -9.92
CA LEU A 127 -13.48 -9.25 -10.39
C LEU A 127 -14.95 -8.83 -10.58
N ALA A 128 -15.76 -9.68 -11.21
CA ALA A 128 -17.18 -9.43 -11.40
C ALA A 128 -17.90 -9.23 -10.05
N LEU A 129 -17.59 -10.07 -9.05
CA LEU A 129 -18.17 -9.93 -7.71
C LEU A 129 -17.74 -8.63 -7.02
N TYR A 130 -16.47 -8.23 -7.11
CA TYR A 130 -16.03 -6.94 -6.54
C TYR A 130 -16.64 -5.73 -7.26
N GLN A 131 -16.85 -5.81 -8.56
CA GLN A 131 -17.57 -4.78 -9.33
C GLN A 131 -19.04 -4.68 -8.90
N GLN A 132 -19.72 -5.81 -8.70
CA GLN A 132 -21.08 -5.85 -8.16
C GLN A 132 -21.17 -5.22 -6.76
N LEU A 133 -20.16 -5.42 -5.93
CA LEU A 133 -20.06 -4.83 -4.59
C LEU A 133 -19.66 -3.34 -4.60
N GLY A 134 -19.26 -2.78 -5.75
CA GLY A 134 -18.70 -1.43 -5.83
C GLY A 134 -17.34 -1.28 -5.13
N ASP A 135 -16.65 -2.38 -4.82
CA ASP A 135 -15.33 -2.35 -4.17
C ASP A 135 -14.23 -2.17 -5.22
N HIS A 136 -14.11 -0.93 -5.69
CA HIS A 136 -13.13 -0.55 -6.72
C HIS A 136 -11.68 -0.79 -6.31
N ILE A 137 -11.37 -0.76 -5.01
CA ILE A 137 -10.01 -1.01 -4.52
C ILE A 137 -9.68 -2.50 -4.67
N ALA A 138 -10.57 -3.37 -4.21
CA ALA A 138 -10.37 -4.81 -4.32
C ALA A 138 -10.39 -5.27 -5.79
N ALA A 139 -11.29 -4.72 -6.61
CA ALA A 139 -11.32 -4.96 -8.05
C ALA A 139 -9.99 -4.61 -8.73
N ALA A 140 -9.43 -3.44 -8.41
CA ALA A 140 -8.14 -3.01 -8.95
C ALA A 140 -6.98 -3.93 -8.50
N SER A 141 -7.01 -4.45 -7.26
CA SER A 141 -6.02 -5.44 -6.80
C SER A 141 -6.10 -6.75 -7.59
N VAL A 142 -7.31 -7.26 -7.86
CA VAL A 142 -7.51 -8.45 -8.70
C VAL A 142 -6.98 -8.21 -10.12
N MET A 143 -7.23 -7.04 -10.71
CA MET A 143 -6.67 -6.68 -12.02
C MET A 143 -5.14 -6.65 -12.02
N GLY A 144 -4.52 -6.25 -10.91
CA GLY A 144 -3.07 -6.32 -10.73
C GLY A 144 -2.54 -7.76 -10.72
N HIS A 145 -3.26 -8.69 -10.07
CA HIS A 145 -2.92 -10.12 -10.10
C HIS A 145 -3.10 -10.73 -11.51
N MET A 146 -4.19 -10.37 -12.21
CA MET A 146 -4.41 -10.76 -13.60
C MET A 146 -3.30 -10.26 -14.52
N ALA A 147 -2.81 -9.03 -14.32
CA ALA A 147 -1.68 -8.52 -15.09
C ALA A 147 -0.42 -9.38 -14.90
N THR A 148 -0.15 -9.83 -13.67
CA THR A 148 0.95 -10.77 -13.38
C THR A 148 0.76 -12.13 -14.07
N LEU A 149 -0.48 -12.65 -14.11
CA LEU A 149 -0.80 -13.87 -14.86
C LEU A 149 -0.51 -13.71 -16.37
N VAL A 150 -0.89 -12.58 -16.95
CA VAL A 150 -0.68 -12.26 -18.37
C VAL A 150 0.81 -12.02 -18.68
N LEU A 151 1.57 -11.46 -17.74
CA LEU A 151 3.03 -11.38 -17.85
C LEU A 151 3.68 -12.77 -17.94
N GLN A 152 3.21 -13.74 -17.14
CA GLN A 152 3.71 -15.11 -17.19
C GLN A 152 3.43 -15.78 -18.54
N GLN A 153 2.40 -15.33 -19.27
CA GLN A 153 2.08 -15.77 -20.64
C GLN A 153 2.91 -15.05 -21.72
N GLY A 154 3.77 -14.09 -21.36
CA GLY A 154 4.59 -13.30 -22.29
C GLY A 154 3.84 -12.17 -23.01
N GLN A 155 2.61 -11.85 -22.62
CA GLN A 155 1.80 -10.81 -23.24
C GLN A 155 2.01 -9.44 -22.58
N TYR A 156 3.19 -8.85 -22.79
CA TYR A 156 3.62 -7.63 -22.09
C TYR A 156 2.69 -6.41 -22.30
N GLU A 157 2.21 -6.20 -23.53
CA GLU A 157 1.34 -5.06 -23.85
C GLU A 157 0.01 -5.14 -23.10
N ARG A 158 -0.58 -6.33 -23.05
CA ARG A 158 -1.84 -6.57 -22.32
C ARG A 158 -1.67 -6.43 -20.82
N ALA A 159 -0.56 -6.91 -20.27
CA ALA A 159 -0.24 -6.72 -18.86
C ALA A 159 -0.08 -5.23 -18.51
N GLN A 160 0.58 -4.45 -19.37
CA GLN A 160 0.72 -3.00 -19.17
C GLN A 160 -0.64 -2.31 -19.12
N GLN A 161 -1.56 -2.65 -20.04
CA GLN A 161 -2.92 -2.11 -20.04
C GLN A 161 -3.68 -2.44 -18.75
N LEU A 162 -3.56 -3.68 -18.26
CA LEU A 162 -4.20 -4.09 -17.01
C LEU A 162 -3.64 -3.35 -15.79
N TYR A 163 -2.33 -3.15 -15.70
CA TYR A 163 -1.73 -2.35 -14.62
C TYR A 163 -2.15 -0.88 -14.68
N GLN A 164 -2.21 -0.30 -15.88
CA GLN A 164 -2.68 1.08 -16.06
C GLN A 164 -4.15 1.22 -15.65
N ALA A 165 -5.00 0.29 -16.03
CA ALA A 165 -6.41 0.28 -15.65
C ALA A 165 -6.61 0.09 -14.14
N SER A 166 -5.84 -0.81 -13.51
CA SER A 166 -5.81 -1.00 -12.06
C SER A 166 -5.43 0.30 -11.33
N SER A 167 -4.34 0.95 -11.74
CA SER A 167 -3.88 2.22 -11.14
C SER A 167 -4.89 3.36 -11.31
N ALA A 168 -5.50 3.49 -12.50
CA ALA A 168 -6.55 4.48 -12.74
C ALA A 168 -7.78 4.25 -11.86
N MET A 169 -8.14 3.00 -11.58
CA MET A 169 -9.25 2.67 -10.70
C MET A 169 -8.92 3.01 -9.23
N HIS A 170 -7.69 2.76 -8.77
CA HIS A 170 -7.23 3.19 -7.44
C HIS A 170 -7.29 4.72 -7.28
N THR A 171 -6.79 5.48 -8.26
CA THR A 171 -6.79 6.96 -8.17
C THR A 171 -8.19 7.55 -8.18
N ASN A 172 -9.08 7.08 -9.06
CA ASN A 172 -10.47 7.56 -9.12
C ASN A 172 -11.25 7.26 -7.83
N SER A 173 -10.97 6.11 -7.19
CA SER A 173 -11.57 5.77 -5.88
C SER A 173 -11.05 6.67 -4.74
N ALA A 174 -9.82 7.17 -4.83
CA ALA A 174 -9.24 8.10 -3.86
C ALA A 174 -9.78 9.53 -4.07
N THR A 175 -9.94 9.98 -5.31
CA THR A 175 -10.45 11.32 -5.63
C THR A 175 -11.92 11.49 -5.24
N SER A 176 -12.75 10.46 -5.41
CA SER A 176 -14.17 10.48 -4.98
C SER A 176 -14.37 10.48 -3.46
N ARG A 177 -13.43 9.90 -2.69
CA ARG A 177 -13.42 9.99 -1.22
C ARG A 177 -12.84 11.31 -0.71
N GLY A 178 -11.93 11.92 -1.46
CA GLY A 178 -11.33 13.23 -1.16
C GLY A 178 -12.18 14.46 -1.55
N SER A 179 -13.29 14.27 -2.27
CA SER A 179 -14.18 15.35 -2.71
C SER A 179 -15.28 15.73 -1.71
N GLY A 180 -15.09 15.43 -0.42
CA GLY A 180 -15.74 16.16 0.66
C GLY A 180 -15.07 17.51 0.90
N ARG A 181 -14.97 18.37 -0.12
CA ARG A 181 -14.58 19.77 0.11
C ARG A 181 -15.82 20.49 0.68
N PRO A 182 -15.73 21.16 1.83
CA PRO A 182 -16.74 22.14 2.20
C PRO A 182 -16.73 23.20 1.10
N SER A 183 -17.87 23.39 0.46
CA SER A 183 -18.12 24.49 -0.46
C SER A 183 -18.17 25.80 0.33
N THR A 184 -17.01 26.33 0.68
CA THR A 184 -16.82 27.75 1.02
C THR A 184 -15.56 28.25 0.34
N ALA A 185 -15.61 28.29 -0.99
CA ALA A 185 -14.80 29.19 -1.78
C ALA A 185 -15.21 30.63 -1.45
N TRP A 186 -14.63 31.22 -0.41
CA TRP A 186 -14.50 32.67 -0.34
C TRP A 186 -13.37 33.05 -1.29
N ALA A 187 -13.72 33.14 -2.57
CA ALA A 187 -12.96 33.86 -3.56
C ALA A 187 -12.90 35.33 -3.13
N TRP A 188 -11.82 35.74 -2.49
CA TRP A 188 -11.46 37.14 -2.40
C TRP A 188 -10.70 37.51 -3.68
N SER A 189 -11.45 38.01 -4.66
CA SER A 189 -10.89 38.83 -5.74
C SER A 189 -10.64 40.24 -5.20
N PRO A 190 -9.46 40.85 -5.36
CA PRO A 190 -9.29 42.26 -5.02
C PRO A 190 -9.86 43.10 -6.17
N THR A 191 -11.09 43.58 -5.99
CA THR A 191 -11.66 44.62 -6.85
C THR A 191 -11.03 45.95 -6.47
N SER A 192 -10.54 46.64 -7.49
CA SER A 192 -10.11 48.02 -7.54
C SER A 192 -10.98 49.00 -6.73
N SER A 193 -10.34 49.83 -5.90
CA SER A 193 -10.73 51.24 -5.72
C SER A 193 -9.67 52.02 -4.91
N SER A 194 -8.91 52.83 -5.65
CA SER A 194 -8.57 54.23 -5.38
C SER A 194 -8.35 54.68 -3.92
N THR A 195 -7.11 54.97 -3.55
CA THR A 195 -6.80 56.12 -2.67
C THR A 195 -5.41 56.69 -3.02
N THR A 196 -5.45 57.79 -3.75
CA THR A 196 -4.60 59.00 -3.61
C THR A 196 -3.13 58.82 -3.19
N ALA A 197 -2.22 58.82 -4.16
CA ALA A 197 -0.82 59.18 -3.93
C ALA A 197 -0.37 60.24 -4.92
N ARG A 198 0.02 61.37 -4.32
CA ARG A 198 0.35 62.70 -4.83
C ARG A 198 1.47 62.69 -5.90
N ARG A 199 1.23 63.43 -7.00
CA ARG A 199 2.26 63.85 -7.97
C ARG A 199 3.21 64.88 -7.33
N SER A 200 4.51 64.66 -7.46
CA SER A 200 5.50 65.74 -7.56
C SER A 200 6.42 65.41 -8.73
N GLY A 201 6.40 66.27 -9.76
CA GLY A 201 7.16 66.09 -10.98
C GLY A 201 8.58 66.62 -10.89
N SER A 202 9.41 66.17 -11.82
CA SER A 202 10.37 67.01 -12.51
C SER A 202 10.51 66.51 -13.95
N THR A 203 10.10 67.36 -14.88
CA THR A 203 10.54 67.28 -16.27
C THR A 203 11.84 68.04 -16.37
N ASP A 204 12.79 67.58 -17.19
CA ASP A 204 13.78 68.49 -17.73
C ASP A 204 13.80 68.51 -19.26
N LYS A 205 14.15 69.68 -19.76
CA LYS A 205 13.96 70.21 -21.10
C LYS A 205 15.10 69.80 -22.03
N ALA A 206 14.91 68.77 -22.84
CA ALA A 206 15.54 68.68 -24.15
C ALA A 206 14.92 67.52 -24.94
N GLY A 207 13.85 67.79 -25.68
CA GLY A 207 13.46 66.91 -26.77
C GLY A 207 14.59 66.88 -27.80
N ARG A 208 15.27 65.73 -27.93
CA ARG A 208 15.94 65.26 -29.15
C ARG A 208 16.36 63.79 -28.98
N SER A 209 15.93 62.97 -29.92
CA SER A 209 16.42 61.61 -30.16
C SER A 209 17.85 61.66 -30.69
N LEU A 210 18.79 60.90 -30.11
CA LEU A 210 19.94 60.39 -30.85
C LEU A 210 20.43 59.06 -30.27
N SER A 211 20.65 58.15 -31.21
CA SER A 211 21.41 56.90 -31.14
C SER A 211 22.86 57.12 -30.77
N THR A 212 23.43 56.17 -30.01
CA THR A 212 24.71 55.46 -30.22
C THR A 212 25.36 55.16 -28.87
N LEU A 213 25.68 53.86 -28.69
CA LEU A 213 26.76 53.33 -27.87
C LEU A 213 26.66 53.43 -26.34
N ASP A 214 26.98 52.28 -25.73
CA ASP A 214 27.17 51.99 -24.30
C ASP A 214 25.93 51.86 -23.41
N MET A 215 25.38 50.64 -23.34
CA MET A 215 25.80 49.75 -22.25
C MET A 215 25.41 48.30 -22.53
N LEU A 216 26.45 47.46 -22.57
CA LEU A 216 26.42 46.00 -22.66
C LEU A 216 25.64 45.37 -21.49
N GLU A 217 24.93 44.30 -21.86
CA GLU A 217 24.77 43.01 -21.14
C GLU A 217 24.14 43.02 -19.72
N LEU A 218 23.10 42.26 -19.37
CA LEU A 218 22.59 40.99 -19.91
C LEU A 218 21.05 40.93 -19.81
N ARG A 219 20.39 40.69 -20.94
CA ARG A 219 19.11 39.95 -21.02
C ARG A 219 19.31 38.78 -21.99
N GLY A 220 18.93 37.59 -21.56
CA GLY A 220 18.85 36.37 -22.37
C GLY A 220 18.84 35.18 -21.41
N SER A 221 17.70 34.67 -20.93
CA SER A 221 16.61 34.01 -21.66
C SER A 221 17.09 32.96 -22.66
N ALA A 222 16.84 31.70 -22.28
CA ALA A 222 16.55 30.51 -23.07
C ALA A 222 16.75 30.58 -24.60
N CYS A 223 17.53 29.65 -25.16
CA CYS A 223 17.07 28.77 -26.23
C CYS A 223 18.14 27.71 -26.58
N CYS A 224 17.69 26.46 -26.68
CA CYS A 224 17.85 25.64 -27.90
C CYS A 224 19.23 25.06 -28.27
N THR A 225 19.32 23.75 -28.00
CA THR A 225 19.57 22.65 -28.96
C THR A 225 20.86 22.59 -29.80
N LEU A 226 21.41 21.36 -29.81
CA LEU A 226 22.16 20.68 -30.88
C LEU A 226 23.47 21.34 -31.35
N ARG A 227 24.61 20.63 -31.19
CA ARG A 227 25.13 19.70 -32.22
C ARG A 227 26.40 19.00 -31.73
N ARG A 228 26.51 17.71 -32.07
CA ARG A 228 27.75 16.92 -32.03
C ARG A 228 28.79 17.54 -32.98
N SER A 229 30.07 17.52 -32.60
CA SER A 229 31.05 16.54 -33.10
C SER A 229 32.48 17.09 -33.19
N THR A 230 33.40 16.18 -32.88
CA THR A 230 34.80 16.07 -33.34
C THR A 230 35.87 17.03 -32.82
N ARG A 231 36.73 16.42 -31.99
CA ARG A 231 38.21 16.46 -31.96
C ARG A 231 38.87 17.85 -31.90
N LEU A 232 39.62 18.06 -30.83
CA LEU A 232 41.08 18.27 -30.92
C LEU A 232 41.75 17.96 -29.57
N LYS A 233 43.01 17.54 -29.70
CA LYS A 233 43.91 16.94 -28.72
C LYS A 233 44.36 17.99 -27.68
N GLY A 234 44.75 17.52 -26.50
CA GLY A 234 45.66 18.29 -25.62
C GLY A 234 45.19 18.32 -24.17
N ALA A 235 45.95 17.65 -23.31
CA ALA A 235 45.87 17.80 -21.87
C ALA A 235 46.12 19.26 -21.46
N GLN A 236 45.34 19.79 -20.52
CA GLN A 236 45.80 20.31 -19.23
C GLN A 236 44.66 21.01 -18.47
N SER A 237 44.39 20.49 -17.27
CA SER A 237 43.89 21.17 -16.07
C SER A 237 42.91 22.34 -16.21
N VAL A 238 41.64 22.14 -15.90
CA VAL A 238 40.90 23.02 -14.96
C VAL A 238 39.84 22.18 -14.23
N ARG A 239 40.00 22.01 -12.91
CA ARG A 239 38.96 21.55 -11.98
C ARG A 239 37.97 22.70 -11.73
N PRO A 240 36.64 22.48 -11.75
CA PRO A 240 35.72 23.36 -11.04
C PRO A 240 35.45 22.82 -9.64
N CYS A 241 35.67 23.68 -8.64
CA CYS A 241 35.26 23.53 -7.25
C CYS A 241 33.77 23.17 -7.13
N CYS A 242 33.46 21.94 -6.71
CA CYS A 242 32.20 21.66 -6.02
C CYS A 242 32.42 21.95 -4.53
N LEU A 243 31.92 23.10 -4.07
CA LEU A 243 31.78 23.42 -2.65
C LEU A 243 30.73 22.49 -2.04
N ALA A 244 31.17 21.78 -1.02
CA ALA A 244 30.39 20.89 -0.19
C ALA A 244 29.42 21.66 0.72
N LEU A 245 28.20 21.14 0.84
CA LEU A 245 27.29 21.40 1.95
C LEU A 245 27.03 20.05 2.64
N SER A 246 27.72 19.80 3.76
CA SER A 246 27.43 18.69 4.67
C SER A 246 26.67 19.19 5.89
N PRO A 247 25.60 18.52 6.37
CA PRO A 247 25.01 18.82 7.66
C PRO A 247 25.78 18.15 8.81
N ARG A 248 26.02 18.92 9.88
CA ARG A 248 26.71 18.53 11.13
C ARG A 248 25.88 17.54 11.96
N SER A 249 26.51 16.46 12.39
CA SER A 249 26.07 15.57 13.46
C SER A 249 26.34 16.18 14.83
N ILE A 250 25.31 16.23 15.70
CA ILE A 250 25.42 16.57 17.11
C ILE A 250 25.36 15.27 17.90
N ASN A 251 26.34 15.06 18.79
CA ASN A 251 26.41 13.92 19.71
C ASN A 251 26.87 14.47 21.07
N PRO A 252 26.17 14.19 22.19
CA PRO A 252 26.74 14.43 23.51
C PRO A 252 26.86 13.14 24.35
N SER A 253 28.11 12.86 24.72
CA SER A 253 28.61 12.42 26.04
C SER A 253 27.82 11.44 26.92
N ALA A 254 28.47 10.35 27.34
CA ALA A 254 28.94 10.18 28.72
C ALA A 254 29.58 8.80 28.93
N SER A 255 30.84 8.78 29.40
CA SER A 255 31.51 7.60 29.93
C SER A 255 32.20 8.00 31.23
N HIS A 256 31.77 7.44 32.37
CA HIS A 256 32.64 7.09 33.50
C HIS A 256 31.86 6.31 34.60
N THR A 257 32.35 5.08 34.87
CA THR A 257 32.46 4.36 36.17
C THR A 257 31.18 4.16 37.02
N THR A 258 30.83 2.98 37.56
CA THR A 258 31.57 2.25 38.61
C THR A 258 30.87 0.89 38.96
N ARG A 259 31.67 -0.19 39.12
CA ARG A 259 31.61 -1.31 40.12
C ARG A 259 30.29 -2.07 40.45
N ALA A 260 30.31 -3.39 40.24
CA ALA A 260 29.72 -4.40 41.14
C ALA A 260 30.43 -5.77 41.00
N ARG A 261 30.65 -6.46 42.13
CA ARG A 261 31.33 -7.76 42.31
C ARG A 261 30.28 -8.90 42.51
N PRO A 262 30.66 -10.20 42.60
CA PRO A 262 29.90 -11.34 42.09
C PRO A 262 28.96 -12.03 43.10
N GLY A 263 27.99 -12.80 42.59
CA GLY A 263 27.13 -13.72 43.36
C GLY A 263 27.26 -15.17 42.92
N SER A 264 27.91 -15.96 43.78
CA SER A 264 27.63 -17.34 44.20
C SER A 264 27.18 -18.42 43.19
N SER A 265 28.08 -19.38 42.97
CA SER A 265 27.81 -20.77 42.63
C SER A 265 27.31 -21.57 43.85
N MET A 266 26.23 -22.34 43.72
CA MET A 266 25.86 -23.41 44.66
C MET A 266 26.54 -24.72 44.24
N SER A 267 27.15 -25.40 45.20
CA SER A 267 27.63 -26.78 45.11
C SER A 267 27.36 -27.44 46.47
N THR A 268 26.73 -28.63 46.41
CA THR A 268 26.42 -29.59 47.50
C THR A 268 25.51 -29.14 48.64
#